data_AF-L0PFW6-F1
#
_entry.id   AF-L0PFW6-F1
#
_cell.length_a   1.000
_cell.length_b   1.000
_cell.length_c   1.000
_cell.angle_alpha   90.00
_cell.angle_beta   90.00
_cell.angle_gamma   90.00
#
_symmetry.space_group_name_H-M   'P 1'
#
loop_
_entity.id
_entity.type
_entity.pdbx_description
1 polymer ?
#
loop_
_entity_poly.entity_id
_entity_poly.type
_entity_poly.pdbx_seq_one_letter_code
_entity_poly.pdbx_strand_id
1 'polypeptide(L)'
;MAQPTVELNHGQRYGLLGANGSGKSTFLRSLAARDIPFPAYFDIFLVNEAAPPVDISALDYIISEARSKLAAVETELEQLLTKENGATSGETASTSKGQKGKRGTGGNGGIGGNDFNEVSSDALMDELVERMAELDSGTLEARAANVLHGLGFSAARMKMPTKEMSGGWRMRVSLGCALFLQPTILLLDEPTNHLDLEA
;
A
#
# COMPACT_ATOMS: atom_id res chain seq x y z
N MET A 1 -25.65 -8.72 21.43
CA MET A 1 -25.22 -7.51 20.68
C MET A 1 -24.59 -7.98 19.39
N ALA A 2 -25.01 -7.47 18.23
CA ALA A 2 -24.35 -7.77 16.97
C ALA A 2 -22.98 -7.05 16.96
N GLN A 3 -21.92 -7.77 16.65
CA GLN A 3 -20.62 -7.13 16.43
C GLN A 3 -20.65 -6.43 15.05
N PRO A 4 -20.09 -5.22 14.93
CA PRO A 4 -19.95 -4.59 13.64
C PRO A 4 -18.97 -5.40 12.78
N THR A 5 -19.39 -5.78 11.57
CA THR A 5 -18.54 -6.40 10.55
C THR A 5 -18.16 -5.34 9.53
N VAL A 6 -16.89 -5.32 9.13
CA VAL A 6 -16.37 -4.41 8.11
C VAL A 6 -15.82 -5.27 6.97
N GLU A 7 -16.32 -5.05 5.77
CA GLU A 7 -15.87 -5.73 4.55
C GLU A 7 -15.33 -4.69 3.57
N LEU A 8 -14.07 -4.85 3.18
CA LEU A 8 -13.38 -3.97 2.24
C LEU A 8 -13.00 -4.78 1.00
N ASN A 9 -13.47 -4.33 -0.16
CA ASN A 9 -13.18 -4.97 -1.45
C ASN A 9 -12.16 -4.14 -2.22
N HIS A 10 -11.24 -4.83 -2.89
CA HIS A 10 -10.22 -4.20 -3.73
C HIS A 10 -10.87 -3.32 -4.82
N GLY A 11 -10.30 -2.13 -5.05
CA GLY A 11 -10.77 -1.16 -6.03
C GLY A 11 -12.07 -0.40 -5.65
N GLN A 12 -12.69 -0.70 -4.51
CA GLN A 12 -13.89 0.00 -4.06
C GLN A 12 -13.56 1.23 -3.23
N ARG A 13 -14.45 2.24 -3.29
CA ARG A 13 -14.33 3.50 -2.56
C ARG A 13 -15.45 3.59 -1.53
N TYR A 14 -15.07 3.76 -0.27
CA TYR A 14 -15.99 3.78 0.86
C TYR A 14 -16.00 5.15 1.53
N GLY A 15 -17.18 5.64 1.89
CA GLY A 15 -17.36 6.85 2.69
C GLY A 15 -17.86 6.49 4.09
N LEU A 16 -17.10 6.89 5.12
CA LEU A 16 -17.51 6.68 6.51
C LEU A 16 -18.26 7.91 7.03
N LEU A 17 -19.56 7.75 7.25
CA LEU A 17 -20.46 8.82 7.72
C LEU A 17 -20.88 8.58 9.18
N GLY A 18 -20.94 9.66 9.96
CA GLY A 18 -21.34 9.61 11.37
C GLY A 18 -21.21 10.98 12.04
N ALA A 19 -21.84 11.16 13.19
CA ALA A 19 -21.76 12.39 13.96
C ALA A 19 -20.32 12.74 14.38
N ASN A 20 -20.05 14.01 14.67
CA ASN A 20 -18.75 14.40 15.23
C ASN A 20 -18.56 13.73 16.61
N GLY A 21 -17.36 13.21 16.86
CA GLY A 21 -17.09 12.43 18.06
C GLY A 21 -17.57 10.97 18.02
N SER A 22 -18.16 10.48 16.92
CA SER A 22 -18.58 9.07 16.81
C SER A 22 -17.43 8.07 16.65
N GLY A 23 -16.18 8.53 16.69
CA GLY A 23 -14.99 7.67 16.60
C GLY A 23 -14.46 7.40 15.19
N LYS A 24 -14.92 8.10 14.14
CA LYS A 24 -14.47 7.90 12.75
C LYS A 24 -12.94 7.95 12.60
N SER A 25 -12.32 9.04 13.04
CA SER A 25 -10.87 9.22 13.00
C SER A 25 -10.12 8.19 13.84
N THR A 26 -10.70 7.77 14.97
CA THR A 26 -10.13 6.70 15.80
C THR A 26 -10.16 5.36 15.08
N PHE A 27 -11.25 5.05 14.39
CA PHE A 27 -11.38 3.85 13.58
C PHE A 27 -10.38 3.83 12.42
N LEU A 28 -10.22 4.95 11.69
CA LEU A 28 -9.21 5.07 10.62
C LEU A 28 -7.77 4.91 11.16
N ARG A 29 -7.45 5.50 12.33
CA ARG A 29 -6.15 5.32 12.97
C ARG A 29 -5.90 3.88 13.40
N SER A 30 -6.90 3.20 13.93
CA SER A 30 -6.81 1.79 14.34
C SER A 30 -6.58 0.86 13.13
N LEU A 31 -7.27 1.13 12.01
CA LEU A 31 -7.01 0.47 10.73
C LEU A 31 -5.57 0.69 10.25
N ALA A 32 -5.10 1.94 10.26
CA ALA A 32 -3.73 2.29 9.86
C ALA A 32 -2.66 1.65 10.77
N ALA A 33 -2.96 1.51 12.07
CA ALA A 33 -2.09 0.86 13.04
C ALA A 33 -2.05 -0.67 12.90
N ARG A 34 -2.85 -1.26 11.99
CA ARG A 34 -3.01 -2.72 11.84
C ARG A 34 -3.46 -3.41 13.14
N ASP A 35 -4.29 -2.73 13.94
CA ASP A 35 -4.93 -3.36 15.12
C ASP A 35 -5.85 -4.52 14.71
N ILE A 36 -6.30 -4.51 13.45
CA ILE A 36 -7.01 -5.59 12.77
C ILE A 36 -6.00 -6.31 11.88
N PRO A 37 -5.98 -7.66 11.84
CA PRO A 37 -5.04 -8.42 11.04
C PRO A 37 -5.23 -8.13 9.54
N PHE A 38 -4.23 -7.51 8.94
CA PHE A 38 -4.08 -7.39 7.49
C PHE A 38 -2.94 -8.29 7.01
N PRO A 39 -2.99 -8.80 5.77
CA PRO A 39 -1.83 -9.43 5.16
C PRO A 39 -0.63 -8.47 5.15
N ALA A 40 0.58 -9.01 5.33
CA ALA A 40 1.81 -8.24 5.42
C ALA A 40 2.01 -7.29 4.21
N TYR A 41 1.67 -7.78 3.02
CA TYR A 41 1.80 -7.07 1.76
C TYR A 41 0.81 -5.93 1.55
N PHE A 42 -0.26 -5.79 2.37
CA PHE A 42 -1.18 -4.66 2.27
C PHE A 42 -0.51 -3.40 2.82
N ASP A 43 -0.05 -2.52 1.95
CA ASP A 43 0.36 -1.20 2.39
C ASP A 43 -0.85 -0.28 2.62
N ILE A 44 -0.87 0.29 3.82
CA ILE A 44 -1.92 1.21 4.26
C ILE A 44 -1.29 2.58 4.39
N PHE A 45 -1.87 3.58 3.75
CA PHE A 45 -1.46 4.98 3.90
C PHE A 45 -2.61 5.78 4.49
N LEU A 46 -2.35 6.48 5.60
CA LEU A 46 -3.31 7.37 6.23
C LEU A 46 -2.93 8.83 5.99
N VAL A 47 -3.81 9.57 5.34
CA VAL A 47 -3.73 11.03 5.24
C VAL A 47 -4.58 11.62 6.35
N ASN A 48 -3.96 11.99 7.46
CA ASN A 48 -4.59 12.68 8.58
C ASN A 48 -3.87 13.99 8.96
N GLU A 49 -2.63 14.17 8.51
CA GLU A 49 -1.78 15.31 8.84
C GLU A 49 -1.13 15.91 7.60
N ALA A 50 -0.84 17.20 7.70
CA ALA A 50 -0.09 17.92 6.68
C ALA A 50 1.37 17.47 6.69
N ALA A 51 2.03 17.49 5.52
CA ALA A 51 3.45 17.19 5.41
C ALA A 51 4.28 18.02 6.42
N PRO A 52 5.33 17.45 7.03
CA PRO A 52 6.14 18.16 8.00
C PRO A 52 6.83 19.38 7.37
N PRO A 53 7.09 20.44 8.15
CA PRO A 53 7.76 21.64 7.63
C PRO A 53 9.27 21.38 7.57
N VAL A 54 9.76 20.85 6.46
CA VAL A 54 11.16 20.47 6.25
C VAL A 54 11.83 21.30 5.16
N ASP A 55 13.17 21.28 5.13
CA ASP A 55 13.99 22.06 4.21
C ASP A 55 14.26 21.33 2.88
N ILE A 56 13.24 20.68 2.35
CA ILE A 56 13.26 20.03 1.04
C ILE A 56 12.00 20.38 0.27
N SER A 57 12.09 20.35 -1.06
CA SER A 57 10.98 20.73 -1.91
C SER A 57 9.79 19.77 -1.76
N ALA A 58 8.58 20.22 -2.11
CA ALA A 58 7.42 19.33 -2.14
C ALA A 58 7.62 18.12 -3.06
N LEU A 59 8.32 18.33 -4.19
CA LEU A 59 8.66 17.27 -5.13
C LEU A 59 9.63 16.26 -4.52
N ASP A 60 10.72 16.75 -3.92
CA ASP A 60 11.74 15.91 -3.30
C ASP A 60 11.19 15.17 -2.08
N TYR A 61 10.27 15.78 -1.33
CA TYR A 61 9.57 15.12 -0.23
C TYR A 61 8.82 13.88 -0.71
N ILE A 62 7.99 14.00 -1.76
CA ILE A 62 7.27 12.85 -2.33
C ILE A 62 8.22 11.76 -2.81
N ILE A 63 9.30 12.13 -3.50
CA ILE A 63 10.29 11.18 -4.00
C ILE A 63 11.01 10.49 -2.83
N SER A 64 11.32 11.22 -1.76
CA SER A 64 11.98 10.66 -0.57
C SER A 64 11.09 9.66 0.18
N GLU A 65 9.79 9.96 0.31
CA GLU A 65 8.80 9.07 0.90
C GLU A 65 8.64 7.79 0.06
N ALA A 66 8.61 7.94 -1.27
CA ALA A 66 8.57 6.82 -2.20
C ALA A 66 9.77 5.88 -2.06
N ARG A 67 10.99 6.43 -1.98
CA ARG A 67 12.20 5.65 -1.77
C ARG A 67 12.24 4.99 -0.39
N SER A 68 11.78 5.69 0.65
CA SER A 68 11.69 5.10 1.98
C SER A 68 10.70 3.94 2.03
N LYS A 69 9.57 4.06 1.31
CA LYS A 69 8.57 2.99 1.21
C LYS A 69 9.15 1.78 0.47
N LEU A 70 9.87 2.02 -0.64
CA LEU A 70 10.56 0.98 -1.40
C LEU A 70 11.53 0.19 -0.51
N ALA A 71 12.42 0.88 0.19
CA ALA A 71 13.39 0.26 1.08
C ALA A 71 12.73 -0.56 2.22
N ALA A 72 11.59 -0.09 2.74
CA ALA A 72 10.84 -0.82 3.75
C ALA A 72 10.24 -2.13 3.20
N VAL A 73 9.69 -2.10 1.99
CA VAL A 73 9.14 -3.28 1.31
C VAL A 73 10.25 -4.29 0.98
N GLU A 74 11.39 -3.82 0.47
CA GLU A 74 12.58 -4.65 0.22
C GLU A 74 13.02 -5.40 1.48
N THR A 75 13.13 -4.68 2.59
CA THR A 75 13.52 -5.26 3.88
C THR A 75 12.51 -6.31 4.37
N GLU A 76 11.21 -6.07 4.18
CA GLU A 76 10.16 -7.01 4.57
C GLU A 76 10.19 -8.29 3.71
N LEU A 77 10.43 -8.15 2.40
CA LEU A 77 10.57 -9.28 1.49
C LEU A 77 11.76 -10.17 1.86
N GLU A 78 12.93 -9.59 2.15
CA GLU A 78 14.10 -10.34 2.61
C GLU A 78 13.81 -11.11 3.92
N GLN A 79 13.06 -10.52 4.84
CA GLN A 79 12.65 -11.18 6.08
C GLN A 79 11.71 -12.38 5.84
N LEU A 80 10.85 -12.32 4.82
CA LEU A 80 9.98 -13.45 4.48
C LEU A 80 10.77 -14.58 3.81
N LEU A 81 11.66 -14.25 2.87
CA LEU A 81 12.52 -15.23 2.18
C LEU A 81 13.46 -15.96 3.15
N THR A 82 13.95 -15.28 4.19
CA THR A 82 14.79 -15.89 5.23
C THR A 82 13.99 -16.79 6.19
N LYS A 83 12.72 -16.48 6.45
CA LYS A 83 11.82 -17.30 7.29
C LYS A 83 11.36 -18.58 6.59
N GLU A 84 11.08 -18.56 5.28
CA GLU A 84 10.76 -19.78 4.52
C GLU A 84 11.94 -20.74 4.45
N ASN A 85 13.16 -20.23 4.24
CA ASN A 85 14.37 -21.06 4.23
C ASN A 85 14.77 -21.61 5.61
N GLY A 86 14.29 -21.00 6.70
CA GLY A 86 14.48 -21.47 8.07
C GLY A 86 13.54 -22.62 8.49
N ALA A 87 12.48 -22.90 7.73
CA ALA A 87 11.56 -24.01 8.00
C ALA A 87 11.94 -25.32 7.28
N THR A 88 12.90 -25.28 6.34
CA THR A 88 13.45 -26.44 5.63
C THR A 88 14.92 -26.68 5.98
N SER A 89 15.21 -26.89 7.25
CA SER A 89 16.49 -27.49 7.66
C SER A 89 16.34 -28.31 8.94
N GLY A 90 15.73 -29.49 8.78
CA GLY A 90 15.69 -30.56 9.75
C GLY A 90 15.41 -31.89 9.06
N GLU A 91 16.50 -32.56 8.64
CA GLU A 91 16.65 -34.02 8.43
C GLU A 91 15.51 -34.77 7.69
N THR A 92 15.72 -35.29 6.48
CA THR A 92 16.50 -36.52 6.29
C THR A 92 16.77 -36.78 4.81
N ALA A 93 18.04 -37.00 4.45
CA ALA A 93 18.42 -37.68 3.23
C ALA A 93 18.54 -39.18 3.51
N SER A 94 17.85 -40.04 2.73
CA SER A 94 18.40 -41.26 2.07
C SER A 94 17.31 -42.17 1.47
N THR A 95 17.07 -41.98 0.16
CA THR A 95 17.06 -42.97 -0.93
C THR A 95 16.43 -44.37 -0.73
N SER A 96 15.43 -44.72 -1.56
CA SER A 96 15.54 -45.85 -2.53
C SER A 96 14.38 -45.92 -3.55
N LYS A 97 14.74 -46.39 -4.76
CA LYS A 97 13.98 -46.51 -6.01
C LYS A 97 12.90 -47.61 -5.97
N GLY A 98 11.81 -47.46 -6.75
CA GLY A 98 10.84 -48.54 -7.00
C GLY A 98 9.68 -48.24 -7.99
N GLN A 99 10.00 -48.18 -9.28
CA GLN A 99 9.24 -48.62 -10.48
C GLN A 99 7.67 -48.67 -10.56
N LYS A 100 7.13 -47.91 -11.53
CA LYS A 100 6.00 -48.10 -12.49
C LYS A 100 4.80 -49.02 -12.14
N GLY A 101 3.59 -48.43 -12.17
CA GLY A 101 2.29 -49.09 -12.39
C GLY A 101 1.31 -48.18 -13.15
N LYS A 102 0.56 -48.74 -14.10
CA LYS A 102 -0.15 -48.10 -15.23
C LYS A 102 -1.68 -48.05 -14.99
N ARG A 103 -2.33 -46.99 -15.50
CA ARG A 103 -3.73 -46.87 -16.00
C ARG A 103 -4.90 -46.93 -15.01
N GLY A 104 -5.76 -45.91 -15.12
CA GLY A 104 -7.18 -45.93 -14.75
C GLY A 104 -7.87 -44.61 -15.07
N THR A 105 -8.52 -44.55 -16.23
CA THR A 105 -9.43 -43.48 -16.69
C THR A 105 -10.79 -43.57 -16.00
N GLY A 106 -11.40 -42.42 -15.68
CA GLY A 106 -12.82 -42.33 -15.32
C GLY A 106 -13.11 -41.04 -14.57
N GLY A 107 -13.71 -40.07 -15.26
CA GLY A 107 -14.06 -38.78 -14.67
C GLY A 107 -15.25 -38.87 -13.73
N ASN A 108 -15.43 -37.82 -12.92
CA ASN A 108 -16.74 -37.21 -12.76
C ASN A 108 -16.57 -35.75 -12.34
N GLY A 109 -17.39 -34.88 -12.94
CA GLY A 109 -17.43 -33.46 -12.64
C GLY A 109 -17.91 -33.22 -11.21
N GLY A 110 -17.18 -32.35 -10.52
CA GLY A 110 -17.65 -31.61 -9.36
C GLY A 110 -17.32 -30.14 -9.63
N ILE A 111 -18.30 -29.38 -10.13
CA ILE A 111 -18.24 -27.92 -10.12
C ILE A 111 -18.69 -27.53 -8.71
N GLY A 112 -17.72 -27.19 -7.86
CA GLY A 112 -17.98 -26.74 -6.51
C GLY A 112 -16.68 -26.38 -5.81
N GLY A 113 -16.51 -25.09 -5.52
CA GLY A 113 -15.63 -24.62 -4.46
C GLY A 113 -14.61 -23.56 -4.88
N ASN A 114 -14.88 -22.33 -4.40
CA ASN A 114 -13.89 -21.36 -3.92
C ASN A 114 -12.97 -20.68 -4.96
N ASP A 115 -13.50 -19.68 -5.68
CA ASP A 115 -12.75 -18.77 -6.55
C ASP A 115 -11.97 -17.66 -5.80
N PHE A 116 -11.40 -17.97 -4.63
CA PHE A 116 -10.38 -17.13 -3.98
C PHE A 116 -9.31 -18.04 -3.37
N ASN A 117 -8.76 -18.91 -4.20
CA ASN A 117 -7.65 -19.75 -3.80
C ASN A 117 -6.36 -19.05 -4.23
N GLU A 118 -5.62 -18.56 -3.23
CA GLU A 118 -4.17 -18.41 -3.26
C GLU A 118 -3.64 -17.56 -4.43
N VAL A 119 -3.54 -16.24 -4.23
CA VAL A 119 -2.54 -15.48 -4.99
C VAL A 119 -1.22 -16.17 -4.67
N SER A 120 -0.69 -16.94 -5.62
CA SER A 120 0.56 -17.66 -5.43
C SER A 120 1.61 -16.66 -4.98
N SER A 121 2.38 -17.01 -3.95
CA SER A 121 3.47 -16.17 -3.43
C SER A 121 4.29 -15.55 -4.58
N ASP A 122 4.53 -16.34 -5.63
CA ASP A 122 5.21 -15.95 -6.87
C ASP A 122 4.54 -14.79 -7.63
N ALA A 123 3.21 -14.77 -7.77
CA ALA A 123 2.50 -13.71 -8.50
C ALA A 123 2.51 -12.38 -7.73
N LEU A 124 2.44 -12.46 -6.40
CA LEU A 124 2.59 -11.30 -5.52
C LEU A 124 4.03 -10.79 -5.54
N MET A 125 5.01 -11.70 -5.58
CA MET A 125 6.43 -11.33 -5.72
C MET A 125 6.69 -10.62 -7.06
N ASP A 126 6.12 -11.10 -8.16
CA ASP A 126 6.24 -10.46 -9.47
C ASP A 126 5.67 -9.03 -9.46
N GLU A 127 4.49 -8.83 -8.86
CA GLU A 127 3.87 -7.51 -8.72
C GLU A 127 4.71 -6.56 -7.85
N LEU A 128 5.27 -7.06 -6.74
CA LEU A 128 6.17 -6.28 -5.89
C LEU A 128 7.44 -5.88 -6.64
N VAL A 129 8.06 -6.80 -7.37
CA VAL A 129 9.26 -6.53 -8.17
C VAL A 129 8.99 -5.50 -9.26
N GLU A 130 7.85 -5.60 -9.95
CA GLU A 130 7.45 -4.59 -10.94
C GLU A 130 7.27 -3.21 -10.27
N ARG A 131 6.60 -3.17 -9.12
CA ARG A 131 6.41 -1.93 -8.36
C ARG A 131 7.72 -1.33 -7.88
N MET A 132 8.67 -2.16 -7.46
CA MET A 132 10.02 -1.75 -7.09
C MET A 132 10.75 -1.11 -8.28
N ALA A 133 10.68 -1.73 -9.47
CA ALA A 133 11.30 -1.21 -10.68
C ALA A 133 10.71 0.14 -11.13
N GLU A 134 9.40 0.34 -10.97
CA GLU A 134 8.76 1.64 -11.23
C GLU A 134 9.30 2.74 -10.31
N LEU A 135 9.49 2.40 -9.03
CA LEU A 135 9.97 3.31 -7.99
C LEU A 135 11.48 3.62 -8.10
N ASP A 136 12.23 2.84 -8.88
CA ASP A 136 13.65 3.09 -9.21
C ASP A 136 13.83 3.73 -10.61
N SER A 137 12.74 3.94 -11.35
CA SER A 137 12.82 4.49 -12.70
C SER A 137 13.27 5.96 -12.71
N GLY A 138 13.98 6.36 -13.78
CA GLY A 138 14.30 7.77 -14.05
C GLY A 138 13.08 8.67 -14.32
N THR A 139 11.86 8.15 -14.18
CA THR A 139 10.60 8.88 -14.44
C THR A 139 9.87 9.33 -13.19
N LEU A 140 10.37 8.99 -11.99
CA LEU A 140 9.81 9.37 -10.69
C LEU A 140 9.46 10.85 -10.59
N GLU A 141 10.41 11.71 -10.96
CA GLU A 141 10.25 13.16 -10.85
C GLU A 141 9.11 13.67 -11.73
N ALA A 142 9.03 13.20 -12.97
CA ALA A 142 7.96 13.58 -13.90
C ALA A 142 6.58 13.12 -13.38
N ARG A 143 6.49 11.90 -12.84
CA ARG A 143 5.26 11.38 -12.26
C ARG A 143 4.84 12.15 -11.01
N ALA A 144 5.76 12.46 -10.11
CA ALA A 144 5.49 13.24 -8.91
C ALA A 144 5.05 14.67 -9.26
N ALA A 145 5.71 15.29 -10.25
CA ALA A 145 5.33 16.60 -10.77
C ALA A 145 3.92 16.58 -11.38
N ASN A 146 3.55 15.55 -12.13
CA ASN A 146 2.20 15.42 -12.69
C ASN A 146 1.12 15.30 -11.61
N VAL A 147 1.37 14.53 -10.54
CA VAL A 147 0.46 14.42 -9.40
C VAL A 147 0.28 15.78 -8.72
N LEU A 148 1.39 16.45 -8.40
CA LEU A 148 1.36 17.77 -7.77
C LEU A 148 0.68 18.83 -8.67
N HIS A 149 0.90 18.77 -9.97
CA HIS A 149 0.23 19.65 -10.92
C HIS A 149 -1.29 19.47 -10.86
N GLY A 150 -1.78 18.23 -10.83
CA GLY A 150 -3.20 17.91 -10.66
C GLY A 150 -3.81 18.42 -9.34
N LEU A 151 -2.98 18.64 -8.32
CA LEU A 151 -3.36 19.24 -7.03
C LEU A 151 -3.21 20.77 -6.99
N GLY A 152 -2.90 21.40 -8.13
CA GLY A 152 -2.81 22.85 -8.28
C GLY A 152 -1.44 23.45 -7.93
N PHE A 153 -0.37 22.65 -7.89
CA PHE A 153 0.98 23.19 -7.73
C PHE A 153 1.49 23.77 -9.05
N SER A 154 2.06 24.97 -9.00
CA SER A 154 2.88 25.50 -10.08
C SER A 154 4.29 24.90 -10.04
N ALA A 155 5.01 24.94 -11.16
CA ALA A 155 6.40 24.45 -11.22
C ALA A 155 7.31 25.15 -10.19
N ALA A 156 7.08 26.43 -9.90
CA ALA A 156 7.81 27.17 -8.86
C ALA A 156 7.48 26.63 -7.45
N ARG A 157 6.20 26.36 -7.18
CA ARG A 157 5.75 25.87 -5.88
C ARG A 157 6.19 24.42 -5.61
N MET A 158 6.30 23.57 -6.64
CA MET A 158 6.82 22.22 -6.48
C MET A 158 8.26 22.20 -5.96
N LYS A 159 9.05 23.22 -6.33
CA LYS A 159 10.46 23.40 -5.92
C LYS A 159 10.61 24.15 -4.60
N MET A 160 9.51 24.63 -4.02
CA MET A 160 9.52 25.38 -2.77
C MET A 160 9.65 24.43 -1.57
N PRO A 161 10.49 24.75 -0.57
CA PRO A 161 10.59 23.96 0.66
C PRO A 161 9.25 23.84 1.38
N THR A 162 8.91 22.65 1.90
CA THR A 162 7.64 22.45 2.60
C THR A 162 7.53 23.31 3.86
N LYS A 163 8.65 23.64 4.53
CA LYS A 163 8.66 24.57 5.69
C LYS A 163 8.14 25.97 5.37
N GLU A 164 8.20 26.40 4.12
CA GLU A 164 7.73 27.72 3.68
C GLU A 164 6.26 27.70 3.21
N MET A 165 5.65 26.52 3.16
CA MET A 165 4.27 26.33 2.72
C MET A 165 3.26 26.52 3.85
N SER A 166 2.10 27.09 3.51
CA SER A 166 0.94 27.10 4.41
C SER A 166 0.50 25.67 4.79
N GLY A 167 -0.24 25.52 5.89
CA GLY A 167 -0.79 24.22 6.32
C GLY A 167 -1.62 23.52 5.24
N GLY A 168 -2.47 24.25 4.49
CA GLY A 168 -3.27 23.69 3.40
C GLY A 168 -2.42 23.18 2.23
N TRP A 169 -1.36 23.90 1.86
CA TRP A 169 -0.39 23.44 0.85
C TRP A 169 0.36 22.20 1.32
N ARG A 170 0.79 22.13 2.58
CA ARG A 170 1.40 20.93 3.16
C ARG A 170 0.42 19.76 3.23
N MET A 171 -0.87 20.00 3.44
CA MET A 171 -1.91 18.97 3.33
C MET A 171 -2.03 18.45 1.89
N ARG A 172 -1.98 19.35 0.89
CA ARG A 172 -1.92 18.93 -0.52
C ARG A 172 -0.66 18.13 -0.85
N VAL A 173 0.49 18.43 -0.23
CA VAL A 173 1.70 17.59 -0.37
C VAL A 173 1.47 16.20 0.21
N SER A 174 0.86 16.09 1.40
CA SER A 174 0.52 14.80 2.02
C SER A 174 -0.42 13.96 1.13
N LEU A 175 -1.44 14.59 0.56
CA LEU A 175 -2.32 13.96 -0.44
C LEU A 175 -1.54 13.56 -1.71
N GLY A 176 -0.62 14.41 -2.17
CA GLY A 176 0.28 14.13 -3.29
C GLY A 176 1.14 12.89 -3.06
N CYS A 177 1.72 12.73 -1.87
CA CYS A 177 2.41 11.50 -1.46
C CYS A 177 1.50 10.29 -1.60
N ALA A 178 0.29 10.34 -1.03
CA ALA A 178 -0.63 9.22 -1.04
C ALA A 178 -1.03 8.79 -2.45
N LEU A 179 -1.34 9.75 -3.33
CA LEU A 179 -1.67 9.50 -4.73
C LEU A 179 -0.48 9.00 -5.55
N PHE A 180 0.73 9.44 -5.20
CA PHE A 180 1.96 8.97 -5.84
C PHE A 180 2.29 7.53 -5.42
N LEU A 181 2.17 7.20 -4.14
CA LEU A 181 2.49 5.88 -3.61
C LEU A 181 1.50 4.81 -4.06
N GLN A 182 0.24 5.18 -4.35
CA GLN A 182 -0.86 4.27 -4.70
C GLN A 182 -0.91 3.03 -3.79
N PRO A 183 -1.13 3.23 -2.48
CA PRO A 183 -1.19 2.13 -1.53
C PRO A 183 -2.41 1.23 -1.79
N THR A 184 -2.31 -0.01 -1.34
CA THR A 184 -3.40 -1.00 -1.36
C THR A 184 -4.64 -0.47 -0.64
N ILE A 185 -4.44 0.18 0.52
CA ILE A 185 -5.50 0.86 1.26
C ILE A 185 -5.11 2.31 1.49
N LEU A 186 -5.86 3.22 0.86
CA LEU A 186 -5.78 4.66 1.12
C LEU A 186 -6.87 5.09 2.09
N LEU A 187 -6.47 5.56 3.27
CA LEU A 187 -7.35 6.13 4.28
C LEU A 187 -7.23 7.65 4.28
N LEU A 188 -8.35 8.35 4.19
CA LEU A 188 -8.41 9.82 4.20
C LEU A 188 -9.26 10.27 5.39
N ASP A 189 -8.64 10.95 6.36
CA ASP A 189 -9.33 11.51 7.53
C ASP A 189 -9.57 13.01 7.30
N GLU A 190 -10.82 13.35 6.95
CA GLU A 190 -11.25 14.73 6.64
C GLU A 190 -10.33 15.50 5.67
N PRO A 191 -9.98 14.92 4.50
CA PRO A 191 -8.94 15.44 3.62
C PRO A 191 -9.26 16.82 3.04
N THR A 192 -10.54 17.22 3.03
CA THR A 192 -11.01 18.49 2.45
C THR A 192 -11.07 19.65 3.43
N ASN A 193 -10.93 19.42 4.75
CA ASN A 193 -11.12 20.49 5.75
C ASN A 193 -10.10 21.62 5.67
N HIS A 194 -8.96 21.37 5.02
CA HIS A 194 -7.89 22.34 4.84
C HIS A 194 -7.58 22.59 3.36
N LEU A 195 -8.43 22.09 2.47
CA LEU A 195 -8.39 22.33 1.04
C LEU A 195 -9.45 23.36 0.72
N ASP A 196 -9.14 24.64 0.95
CA ASP A 196 -9.98 25.69 0.38
C ASP A 196 -9.99 25.52 -1.14
N LEU A 197 -11.20 25.33 -1.67
CA LEU A 197 -11.52 25.51 -3.08
C LEU A 197 -11.32 27.01 -3.34
N GLU A 198 -10.33 27.35 -4.16
CA GLU A 198 -10.30 28.69 -4.75
C GLU A 198 -11.66 28.92 -5.43
N ALA A 199 -12.39 29.93 -4.93
CA ALA A 199 -13.67 30.39 -5.46
C ALA A 199 -13.48 31.28 -6.69
#